data_AF-A0A818BGY4-F1
#
_entry.id   AF-A0A818BGY4-F1
#
_cell.length_a   1.000
_cell.length_b   1.000
_cell.length_c   1.000
_cell.angle_alpha   90.00
_cell.angle_beta   90.00
_cell.angle_gamma   90.00
#
_symmetry.space_group_name_H-M   'P 1'
#
loop_
_entity.id
_entity.type
_entity.pdbx_description
1 polymer ?
#
loop_
_entity_poly.entity_id
_entity_poly.type
_entity_poly.pdbx_seq_one_letter_code
_entity_poly.pdbx_strand_id
1 'polypeptide(L)'
;MRSKKKVVIQYLTEKFGLVPKSKHQRITLQLADKLKTDIHNFYQRDDISYQLPDKRDTVVVKDDDGKKVTYQKRILINNLRETYEFFKDENKSID
;
A
#
# COMPACT_ATOMS: atom_id res chain seq x y z
N MET A 1 4.93 0.60 35.37
CA MET A 1 6.24 0.59 36.08
C MET A 1 7.12 -0.51 35.49
N ARG A 2 8.28 -0.19 34.89
CA ARG A 2 9.18 -1.24 34.37
C ARG A 2 9.77 -2.03 35.55
N SER A 3 9.61 -3.35 35.56
CA SER A 3 10.16 -4.20 36.63
C SER A 3 11.69 -4.06 36.70
N LYS A 4 12.25 -3.89 37.91
CA LYS A 4 13.69 -3.73 38.15
C LYS A 4 14.52 -4.84 37.47
N LYS A 5 14.00 -6.07 37.48
CA LYS A 5 14.62 -7.23 36.82
C LYS A 5 14.83 -7.00 35.32
N LYS A 6 13.86 -6.36 34.64
CA LYS A 6 13.94 -6.07 33.21
C LYS A 6 15.04 -5.06 32.88
N VAL A 7 15.22 -4.06 33.75
CA VAL A 7 16.26 -3.03 33.61
C VAL A 7 17.66 -3.64 33.77
N VAL A 8 17.83 -4.50 34.79
CA VAL A 8 19.12 -5.19 35.03
C VAL A 8 19.47 -6.13 33.87
N ILE A 9 18.50 -6.90 33.38
CA ILE A 9 18.73 -7.78 32.22
C ILE A 9 19.12 -6.96 30.99
N GLN A 10 18.41 -5.86 30.70
CA GLN A 10 18.75 -4.99 29.57
C GLN A 10 20.20 -4.46 29.67
N TYR A 11 20.58 -3.91 30.83
CA TYR A 11 21.93 -3.39 31.08
C TYR A 11 23.02 -4.46 30.89
N LEU A 12 22.81 -5.67 31.41
CA LEU A 12 23.77 -6.77 31.24
C LEU A 12 23.89 -7.18 29.76
N THR A 13 22.76 -7.24 29.05
CA THR A 13 22.73 -7.63 27.63
C THR A 13 23.49 -6.61 26.76
N GLU A 14 23.33 -5.32 27.05
CA GLU A 14 24.07 -4.23 26.40
C GLU A 14 25.57 -4.25 26.75
N LYS A 15 25.91 -4.39 28.03
CA LYS A 15 27.31 -4.42 28.52
C LYS A 15 28.13 -5.56 27.90
N PHE A 16 27.53 -6.74 27.73
CA PHE A 16 28.20 -7.92 27.18
C PHE A 16 27.98 -8.10 25.67
N GLY A 17 27.37 -7.13 24.98
CA GLY A 17 27.19 -7.16 23.53
C GLY A 17 26.27 -8.28 23.02
N LEU A 18 25.41 -8.83 23.89
CA LEU A 18 24.46 -9.90 23.55
C LEU A 18 23.17 -9.36 22.92
N VAL A 19 23.18 -8.09 22.46
CA VAL A 19 22.01 -7.45 21.85
C VAL A 19 21.77 -8.07 20.47
N PRO A 20 20.64 -8.77 20.26
CA PRO A 20 20.32 -9.27 18.93
C PRO A 20 20.10 -8.09 17.99
N LYS A 21 20.90 -8.00 16.92
CA LYS A 21 20.64 -7.03 15.84
C LYS A 21 19.24 -7.30 15.31
N SER A 22 18.41 -6.26 15.21
CA SER A 22 17.10 -6.36 14.55
C SER A 22 17.32 -6.91 13.14
N LYS A 23 16.88 -8.14 12.88
CA LYS A 23 17.12 -8.83 11.59
C LYS A 23 16.37 -8.18 10.44
N HIS A 24 15.32 -7.40 10.74
CA HIS A 24 14.50 -6.72 9.75
C HIS A 24 14.06 -5.37 10.29
N GLN A 25 14.59 -4.29 9.73
CA GLN A 25 13.89 -3.01 9.79
C GLN A 25 12.64 -3.18 8.92
N ARG A 26 11.46 -3.12 9.52
CA ARG A 26 10.21 -3.03 8.78
C ARG A 26 10.23 -1.66 8.10
N ILE A 27 10.72 -1.61 6.87
CA ILE A 27 10.55 -0.43 6.02
C ILE A 27 9.04 -0.28 5.92
N THR A 28 8.50 0.80 6.47
CA THR A 28 7.12 1.16 6.23
C THR A 28 7.04 1.54 4.75
N LEU A 29 6.69 0.56 3.91
CA LEU A 29 6.44 0.72 2.47
C LEU A 29 5.15 1.53 2.25
N GLN A 30 5.07 2.72 2.85
CA GLN A 30 3.99 3.65 2.59
C GLN A 30 4.35 4.41 1.32
N LEU A 31 3.52 4.24 0.29
CA LEU A 31 3.60 5.05 -0.92
C LEU A 31 3.29 6.51 -0.57
N ALA A 32 3.93 7.45 -1.27
CA ALA A 32 3.58 8.85 -1.20
C ALA A 32 2.11 9.05 -1.65
N ASP A 33 1.39 9.98 -1.02
CA ASP A 33 -0.04 10.16 -1.31
C ASP A 33 -0.31 10.58 -2.74
N LYS A 34 0.57 11.42 -3.32
CA LYS A 34 0.52 11.76 -4.74
C LYS A 34 0.53 10.52 -5.63
N LEU A 35 1.44 9.58 -5.36
CA LEU A 35 1.55 8.34 -6.13
C LEU A 35 0.27 7.48 -5.99
N LYS A 36 -0.34 7.43 -4.80
CA LYS A 36 -1.61 6.71 -4.60
C LYS A 36 -2.72 7.33 -5.43
N THR A 37 -2.83 8.67 -5.43
CA THR A 37 -3.81 9.41 -6.20
C THR A 37 -3.62 9.19 -7.70
N ASP A 38 -2.38 9.25 -8.19
CA ASP A 38 -2.06 9.04 -9.60
C ASP A 38 -2.44 7.61 -10.05
N ILE A 39 -2.12 6.59 -9.25
CA ILE A 39 -2.52 5.20 -9.50
C ILE A 39 -4.04 5.05 -9.52
N HIS A 40 -4.75 5.67 -8.57
CA HIS A 40 -6.21 5.59 -8.49
C HIS A 40 -6.85 6.19 -9.74
N ASN A 41 -6.44 7.41 -10.10
CA ASN A 41 -6.95 8.13 -11.26
C ASN A 41 -6.69 7.37 -12.56
N PHE A 42 -5.51 6.77 -12.70
CA PHE A 42 -5.15 5.97 -13.88
C PHE A 42 -6.13 4.81 -14.09
N TYR A 43 -6.37 4.00 -13.05
CA TYR A 43 -7.29 2.86 -13.16
C TYR A 43 -8.77 3.26 -13.20
N GLN A 44 -9.11 4.50 -12.86
CA GLN A 44 -10.47 5.02 -12.95
C GLN A 44 -10.86 5.47 -14.36
N ARG A 45 -9.90 5.64 -15.28
CA ARG A 45 -10.19 6.03 -16.66
C ARG A 45 -11.03 4.97 -17.38
N ASP A 46 -12.01 5.43 -18.18
CA ASP A 46 -12.95 4.55 -18.88
C ASP A 46 -12.32 3.80 -20.07
N ASP A 47 -11.16 4.24 -20.55
CA ASP A 47 -10.35 3.55 -21.57
C ASP A 47 -9.43 2.47 -20.97
N ILE A 48 -9.22 2.46 -19.65
CA ILE A 48 -8.44 1.44 -18.93
C ILE A 48 -9.35 0.42 -18.26
N SER A 49 -10.45 0.87 -17.65
CA SER A 49 -11.39 -0.01 -16.95
C SER A 49 -12.81 0.48 -17.11
N TYR A 50 -13.78 -0.42 -17.06
CA TYR A 50 -15.20 -0.05 -17.04
C TYR A 50 -15.87 -0.43 -15.73
N GLN A 51 -16.82 0.39 -15.32
CA GLN A 51 -17.60 0.19 -14.12
C GLN A 51 -18.63 -0.94 -14.31
N LEU A 52 -18.72 -1.85 -13.34
CA LEU A 52 -19.77 -2.86 -13.35
C LEU A 52 -21.14 -2.22 -13.05
N PRO A 53 -22.22 -2.67 -13.71
CA PRO A 53 -23.52 -1.99 -13.65
C PRO A 53 -24.37 -2.36 -12.42
N ASP A 54 -24.13 -3.51 -11.74
CA ASP A 54 -25.03 -3.97 -10.67
C ASP A 54 -24.70 -3.32 -9.31
N LYS A 55 -25.74 -3.09 -8.50
CA LYS A 55 -25.62 -2.58 -7.12
C LYS A 55 -24.87 -3.53 -6.19
N ARG A 56 -24.88 -4.83 -6.51
CA ARG A 56 -24.15 -5.87 -5.77
C ARG A 56 -22.66 -5.91 -6.12
N ASP A 57 -22.24 -5.25 -7.19
CA ASP A 57 -20.84 -5.15 -7.60
C ASP A 57 -20.10 -4.04 -6.87
N THR A 58 -20.29 -3.99 -5.56
CA THR A 58 -19.64 -3.03 -4.68
C THR A 58 -18.77 -3.74 -3.64
N VAL A 59 -17.77 -3.02 -3.13
CA VAL A 59 -16.92 -3.44 -2.02
C VAL A 59 -16.94 -2.33 -0.98
N VAL A 60 -17.17 -2.69 0.27
CA VAL A 60 -17.14 -1.75 1.40
C VAL A 60 -15.80 -1.87 2.10
N VAL A 61 -15.06 -0.77 2.16
CA VAL A 61 -13.74 -0.69 2.80
C VAL A 61 -13.81 0.34 3.92
N LYS A 62 -13.01 0.14 4.97
CA LYS A 62 -12.82 1.18 5.99
C LYS A 62 -11.67 2.08 5.55
N ASP A 63 -11.94 3.36 5.54
CA ASP A 63 -10.94 4.40 5.30
C ASP A 63 -10.03 4.59 6.51
N ASP A 64 -8.96 5.37 6.35
CA ASP A 64 -8.00 5.66 7.42
C ASP A 64 -8.65 6.38 8.62
N ASP A 65 -9.72 7.16 8.37
CA ASP A 65 -10.56 7.79 9.40
C ASP A 65 -11.54 6.81 10.09
N GLY A 66 -11.52 5.53 9.74
CA GLY A 66 -12.42 4.50 10.24
C GLY A 66 -13.83 4.52 9.65
N LYS A 67 -14.13 5.47 8.75
CA LYS A 67 -15.41 5.56 8.03
C LYS A 67 -15.53 4.45 6.99
N LYS A 68 -16.75 3.95 6.77
CA LYS A 68 -17.03 2.98 5.71
C LYS A 68 -17.23 3.72 4.39
N VAL A 69 -16.46 3.35 3.37
CA VAL A 69 -16.58 3.86 2.01
C VAL A 69 -16.93 2.69 1.08
N THR A 70 -17.90 2.90 0.20
CA THR A 70 -18.34 1.91 -0.79
C THR A 70 -17.72 2.25 -2.14
N TYR A 71 -17.01 1.30 -2.73
CA TYR A 71 -16.42 1.41 -4.06
C TYR A 71 -17.16 0.48 -5.01
N GLN A 72 -17.47 0.96 -6.21
CA GLN A 72 -17.98 0.11 -7.30
C GLN A 72 -16.81 -0.66 -7.92
N LYS A 73 -16.99 -1.96 -8.12
CA LYS A 73 -16.03 -2.80 -8.83
C LYS A 73 -15.90 -2.34 -10.28
N ARG A 74 -14.67 -2.36 -10.78
CA ARG A 74 -14.34 -2.07 -12.18
C ARG A 74 -13.59 -3.26 -12.76
N ILE A 75 -13.78 -3.50 -14.06
CA ILE A 75 -13.07 -4.54 -14.80
C ILE A 75 -12.07 -3.86 -15.71
N LEU A 76 -10.81 -4.31 -15.64
CA LEU A 76 -9.78 -3.88 -16.57
C LEU A 76 -10.13 -4.37 -17.97
N ILE A 77 -10.06 -3.47 -18.95
CA ILE A 77 -10.34 -3.80 -20.35
C ILE A 77 -9.23 -4.70 -20.90
N ASN A 78 -7.99 -4.40 -20.53
CA ASN A 78 -6.78 -5.09 -20.97
C ASN A 78 -6.14 -5.87 -19.83
N ASN A 79 -5.21 -6.77 -20.15
CA ASN A 79 -4.40 -7.38 -19.10
C ASN A 79 -3.40 -6.36 -18.51
N LEU A 80 -2.82 -6.68 -17.36
CA LEU A 80 -1.89 -5.78 -16.67
C LEU A 80 -0.66 -5.42 -17.50
N ARG A 81 -0.17 -6.36 -18.32
CA ARG A 81 1.00 -6.14 -19.17
C ARG A 81 0.70 -5.13 -20.27
N GLU A 82 -0.40 -5.32 -20.99
CA GLU A 82 -0.86 -4.40 -22.04
C GLU A 82 -1.11 -2.99 -21.49
N THR A 83 -1.78 -2.91 -20.34
CA THR A 83 -2.05 -1.63 -19.67
C THR A 83 -0.75 -0.88 -19.33
N TYR A 84 0.29 -1.60 -18.93
CA TYR A 84 1.60 -1.03 -18.65
C TYR A 84 2.32 -0.55 -19.92
N GLU A 85 2.25 -1.32 -21.01
CA GLU A 85 2.81 -0.87 -22.29
C GLU A 85 2.10 0.40 -22.80
N PHE A 86 0.76 0.50 -22.67
CA PHE A 86 0.03 1.74 -22.99
C PHE A 86 0.48 2.91 -22.13
N PHE A 87 0.66 2.69 -20.83
CA PHE A 87 1.19 3.72 -19.94
C PHE A 87 2.57 4.21 -20.39
N LYS A 88 3.48 3.29 -20.75
CA LYS A 88 4.79 3.66 -21.29
C LYS A 88 4.69 4.45 -22.59
N ASP A 89 3.82 4.01 -23.49
CA ASP A 89 3.62 4.66 -24.77
C ASP A 89 3.07 6.09 -24.63
N GLU A 90 2.17 6.32 -23.68
CA GLU A 90 1.67 7.65 -23.32
C GLU A 90 2.75 8.51 -22.62
N ASN A 91 3.66 7.87 -21.88
CA ASN A 91 4.65 8.52 -21.02
C ASN A 91 6.10 8.26 -21.48
N LYS A 92 6.35 8.27 -22.80
CA LYS A 92 7.67 8.03 -23.42
C LYS A 92 8.81 8.94 -22.94
N SER A 93 8.50 9.98 -22.16
CA SER A 93 9.46 10.91 -21.58
C SER A 93 9.92 10.53 -20.17
N ILE A 94 9.42 9.43 -19.61
CA ILE A 94 9.77 8.92 -18.28
C ILE A 94 10.57 7.62 -18.46
N ASP A 95 11.88 7.76 -18.62
CA ASP A 95 12.87 6.68 -18.49
C ASP A 95 13.73 6.90 -17.23
#